data_AF-G5BUB2-F1
#
_entry.id   AF-G5BUB2-F1
#
_cell.length_a   1.000
_cell.length_b   1.000
_cell.length_c   1.000
_cell.angle_alpha   90.00
_cell.angle_beta   90.00
_cell.angle_gamma   90.00
#
_symmetry.space_group_name_H-M   'P 1'
#
loop_
_entity.id
_entity.type
_entity.pdbx_description
1 polymer ?
#
loop_
_entity_poly.entity_id
_entity_poly.type
_entity_poly.pdbx_seq_one_letter_code
_entity_poly.pdbx_strand_id
1 'polypeptide(L)'
;MVLGLLPRGEKPNPLWQKNAKVNQFLKVFLLKVANVQLLHTDGGFMRSDGALSWHDMFDFLNLTGGGYAKICKPLHELIMQLLEETLEEKQTTIA
;
A
#
# COMPACT_ATOMS: atom_id res chain seq x y z
N MET A 1 4.11 -4.32 -9.39
CA MET A 1 3.63 -3.48 -8.26
C MET A 1 3.77 -4.27 -6.95
N VAL A 2 4.17 -3.60 -5.87
CA VAL A 2 4.32 -4.19 -4.52
C VAL A 2 3.54 -3.32 -3.54
N LEU A 3 2.78 -3.92 -2.62
CA LEU A 3 2.08 -3.21 -1.55
C LEU A 3 2.98 -3.07 -0.31
N GLY A 4 3.03 -1.87 0.26
CA GLY A 4 3.72 -1.64 1.53
C GLY A 4 3.09 -2.40 2.70
N LEU A 5 3.91 -2.81 3.66
CA LEU A 5 3.46 -3.45 4.90
C LEU A 5 2.74 -2.44 5.81
N LEU A 6 1.56 -2.81 6.28
CA LEU A 6 0.76 -2.00 7.21
C LEU A 6 1.27 -2.11 8.66
N PRO A 7 1.00 -1.12 9.53
CA PRO A 7 1.17 -1.27 10.98
C PRO A 7 0.25 -2.38 11.53
N ARG A 8 0.63 -2.99 12.66
CA ARG A 8 -0.14 -4.08 13.30
C ARG A 8 0.00 -4.13 14.83
N GLY A 9 -1.07 -4.48 15.53
CA GLY A 9 -1.21 -4.31 16.97
C GLY A 9 -1.71 -2.89 17.30
N GLU A 10 -2.50 -2.76 18.36
CA GLU A 10 -3.23 -1.52 18.67
C GLU A 10 -2.34 -0.29 18.87
N LYS A 11 -1.20 -0.46 19.56
CA LYS A 11 -0.29 0.62 19.96
C LYS A 11 1.09 0.48 19.30
N PRO A 12 1.90 1.56 19.25
CA PRO A 12 3.27 1.51 18.78
C PRO A 12 4.05 0.35 19.41
N ASN A 13 4.64 -0.48 18.57
CA ASN A 13 5.37 -1.67 19.00
C ASN A 13 6.52 -2.00 18.03
N PRO A 14 7.43 -2.94 18.39
CA PRO A 14 8.59 -3.27 17.55
C PRO A 14 8.23 -3.74 16.14
N LEU A 15 7.06 -4.35 15.92
CA LEU A 15 6.62 -4.79 14.60
C LEU A 15 6.24 -3.61 13.70
N TRP A 16 5.74 -2.50 14.26
CA TRP A 16 5.51 -1.28 13.48
C TRP A 16 6.83 -0.75 12.92
N GLN A 17 7.85 -0.64 13.78
CA GLN A 17 9.18 -0.18 13.37
C GLN A 17 9.80 -1.12 12.33
N LYS A 18 9.63 -2.44 12.53
CA LYS A 18 10.08 -3.46 11.56
C LYS A 18 9.41 -3.26 10.20
N ASN A 19 8.08 -3.14 10.16
CA ASN A 19 7.33 -2.98 8.91
C ASN A 19 7.69 -1.65 8.22
N ALA A 20 7.81 -0.56 8.97
CA ALA A 20 8.26 0.73 8.45
C ALA A 20 9.66 0.65 7.83
N LYS A 21 10.60 -0.04 8.49
CA LYS A 21 11.97 -0.24 7.99
C LYS A 21 11.99 -1.10 6.72
N VAL A 22 11.16 -2.15 6.65
CA VAL A 22 10.99 -2.95 5.42
C VAL A 22 10.49 -2.07 4.28
N ASN A 23 9.46 -1.25 4.51
CA ASN A 23 8.92 -0.36 3.48
C ASN A 23 9.97 0.66 3.01
N GLN A 24 10.77 1.21 3.93
CA GLN A 24 11.87 2.11 3.60
C GLN A 24 12.92 1.42 2.70
N PHE A 25 13.29 0.18 3.03
CA PHE A 25 14.21 -0.59 2.18
C PHE A 25 13.62 -0.90 0.81
N LEU A 26 12.35 -1.32 0.74
CA LEU A 26 11.64 -1.57 -0.52
C LEU A 26 11.59 -0.31 -1.38
N LYS A 27 11.31 0.86 -0.78
CA LYS A 27 11.26 2.13 -1.50
C LYS A 27 12.57 2.44 -2.22
N VAL A 28 13.72 2.18 -1.59
CA VAL A 28 15.04 2.42 -2.20
C VAL A 28 15.42 1.31 -3.18
N PHE A 29 15.13 0.05 -2.83
CA PHE A 29 15.52 -1.10 -3.63
C PHE A 29 14.74 -1.18 -4.94
N LEU A 30 13.43 -0.94 -4.90
CA LEU A 30 12.56 -1.08 -6.06
C LEU A 30 12.83 -0.04 -7.15
N LEU A 31 13.45 1.11 -6.83
CA LEU A 31 13.93 2.06 -7.84
C LEU A 31 14.97 1.47 -8.81
N LYS A 32 15.63 0.37 -8.42
CA LYS A 32 16.65 -0.31 -9.24
C LYS A 32 16.08 -1.46 -10.07
N VAL A 33 14.79 -1.77 -9.91
CA VAL A 33 14.13 -2.91 -10.56
C VAL A 33 13.16 -2.36 -11.60
N ALA A 34 13.32 -2.78 -12.86
CA ALA A 34 12.44 -2.34 -13.94
C ALA A 34 11.00 -2.83 -13.72
N ASN A 35 10.02 -2.01 -14.11
CA ASN A 35 8.58 -2.33 -14.08
C ASN A 35 8.01 -2.66 -12.70
N VAL A 36 8.66 -2.18 -11.63
CA VAL A 36 8.16 -2.35 -10.26
C VAL A 36 8.05 -1.01 -9.54
N GLN A 37 6.89 -0.78 -8.93
CA GLN A 37 6.63 0.36 -8.06
C GLN A 37 6.06 -0.11 -6.72
N LEU A 38 6.39 0.63 -5.66
CA LEU A 38 5.86 0.44 -4.32
C LEU A 38 4.63 1.32 -4.13
N LEU A 39 3.47 0.73 -3.86
CA LEU A 39 2.28 1.45 -3.43
C LEU A 39 2.30 1.55 -1.90
N HIS A 40 2.53 2.77 -1.43
CA HIS A 40 2.44 3.14 -0.03
C HIS A 40 0.98 3.47 0.32
N THR A 41 0.45 2.79 1.34
CA THR A 41 -0.93 2.97 1.84
C THR A 41 -0.90 3.39 3.30
N ASP A 42 -0.27 4.53 3.54
CA ASP A 42 -0.01 5.13 4.86
C ASP A 42 -1.26 5.86 5.42
N GLY A 43 -2.28 6.09 4.59
CA GLY A 43 -3.34 7.06 4.83
C GLY A 43 -4.47 6.56 5.72
N GLY A 44 -4.29 6.62 7.04
CA GLY A 44 -5.44 6.82 7.95
C GLY A 44 -5.93 5.58 8.72
N PHE A 45 -5.04 4.66 9.05
CA PHE A 45 -5.30 3.62 10.07
C PHE A 45 -5.03 4.09 11.50
N MET A 46 -4.12 5.05 11.65
CA MET A 46 -3.82 5.67 12.94
C MET A 46 -4.84 6.75 13.27
N ARG A 47 -5.34 6.68 14.50
CA ARG A 47 -6.18 7.69 15.14
C ARG A 47 -5.30 8.84 15.66
N SER A 48 -5.94 9.92 16.10
CA SER A 48 -5.27 11.09 16.68
C SER A 48 -4.45 10.80 17.95
N ASP A 49 -4.80 9.73 18.66
CA ASP A 49 -4.05 9.22 19.83
C ASP A 49 -2.86 8.32 19.45
N GLY A 50 -2.61 8.11 18.16
CA GLY A 50 -1.53 7.26 17.65
C GLY A 50 -1.83 5.76 17.71
N ALA A 51 -3.04 5.33 18.08
CA ALA A 51 -3.45 3.93 18.05
C ALA A 51 -4.14 3.55 16.74
N LEU A 52 -4.14 2.26 16.40
CA LEU A 52 -4.94 1.73 15.29
C LEU A 52 -6.42 1.65 15.67
N SER A 53 -7.30 1.97 14.74
CA SER A 53 -8.75 1.81 14.94
C SER A 53 -9.18 0.35 14.73
N TRP A 54 -9.90 -0.22 15.69
CA TRP A 54 -10.54 -1.54 15.53
C TRP A 54 -11.60 -1.55 14.42
N HIS A 55 -12.15 -0.38 14.06
CA HIS A 55 -13.07 -0.23 12.93
C HIS A 55 -12.38 -0.46 11.58
N ASP A 56 -11.06 -0.26 11.52
CA ASP A 56 -10.28 -0.51 10.32
C ASP A 56 -9.59 -1.87 10.37
N MET A 57 -9.17 -2.33 11.56
CA MET A 57 -8.55 -3.63 11.79
C MET A 57 -9.13 -4.30 13.05
N PHE A 58 -10.06 -5.24 12.88
CA PHE A 58 -10.86 -5.78 13.99
C PHE A 58 -10.05 -6.55 15.05
N ASP A 59 -8.89 -7.09 14.67
CA ASP A 59 -7.93 -7.76 15.54
C ASP A 59 -6.56 -7.06 15.53
N PHE A 60 -6.52 -5.81 15.06
CA PHE A 60 -5.31 -5.02 14.83
C PHE A 60 -4.30 -5.64 13.86
N LEU A 61 -4.73 -6.54 12.98
CA LEU A 61 -3.89 -7.12 11.93
C LEU A 61 -4.65 -7.21 10.60
N ASN A 62 -5.81 -7.86 10.65
CA ASN A 62 -6.69 -8.07 9.52
C ASN A 62 -7.62 -6.88 9.35
N LEU A 63 -7.77 -6.44 8.10
CA LEU A 63 -8.62 -5.31 7.76
C LEU A 63 -10.10 -5.69 7.86
N THR A 64 -10.93 -4.74 8.29
CA THR A 64 -12.38 -4.81 8.09
C THR A 64 -12.73 -4.46 6.64
N GLY A 65 -14.00 -4.56 6.27
CA GLY A 65 -14.45 -4.04 4.97
C GLY A 65 -14.13 -2.56 4.75
N GLY A 66 -14.25 -1.74 5.82
CA GLY A 66 -13.85 -0.33 5.79
C GLY A 66 -12.33 -0.14 5.63
N GLY A 67 -11.54 -0.97 6.33
CA GLY A 67 -10.09 -0.98 6.17
C GLY A 67 -9.66 -1.38 4.76
N TYR A 68 -10.29 -2.39 4.17
CA TYR A 68 -10.04 -2.78 2.78
C TYR A 68 -10.43 -1.68 1.79
N ALA A 69 -11.54 -0.97 1.99
CA ALA A 69 -11.93 0.13 1.10
C ALA A 69 -10.85 1.22 1.01
N LYS A 70 -10.17 1.54 2.13
CA LYS A 70 -9.06 2.50 2.17
C LYS A 70 -7.84 2.04 1.36
N ILE A 71 -7.57 0.73 1.30
CA ILE A 71 -6.46 0.15 0.53
C ILE A 71 -6.83 -0.04 -0.94
N CYS A 72 -7.99 -0.63 -1.18
CA CYS A 72 -8.42 -1.07 -2.51
C CYS A 72 -8.73 0.11 -3.42
N LYS A 73 -9.10 1.28 -2.89
CA LYS A 73 -9.35 2.48 -3.70
C LYS A 73 -8.09 2.96 -4.45
N PRO A 74 -6.98 3.37 -3.79
CA PRO A 74 -5.77 3.78 -4.49
C PRO A 74 -5.13 2.63 -5.29
N LEU A 75 -5.30 1.38 -4.82
CA LEU A 75 -4.84 0.20 -5.55
C LEU A 75 -5.56 0.04 -6.89
N HIS A 76 -6.89 0.16 -6.89
CA HIS A 76 -7.70 0.07 -8.11
C HIS A 76 -7.34 1.20 -9.08
N GLU A 77 -7.26 2.44 -8.60
CA GLU A 77 -6.85 3.60 -9.40
C GLU A 77 -5.50 3.37 -10.09
N LEU A 78 -4.51 2.84 -9.36
CA LEU A 78 -3.19 2.54 -9.90
C LEU A 78 -3.19 1.40 -10.92
N ILE A 79 -3.97 0.33 -10.67
CA ILE A 79 -4.09 -0.78 -11.61
C ILE A 79 -4.71 -0.31 -12.92
N MET A 80 -5.76 0.52 -12.85
CA MET A 80 -6.41 1.06 -14.04
C MET A 80 -5.45 1.93 -14.86
N GLN A 81 -4.70 2.81 -14.20
CA GLN A 81 -3.69 3.63 -14.86
C GLN A 81 -2.65 2.78 -15.61
N LEU A 82 -2.10 1.75 -14.97
CA LEU A 82 -1.11 0.87 -15.59
C LEU A 82 -1.68 0.09 -16.79
N LEU A 83 -2.94 -0.33 -16.71
CA LEU A 83 -3.61 -1.04 -17.81
C LEU A 83 -3.84 -0.12 -19.01
N GLU A 84 -4.22 1.14 -18.77
CA GLU A 84 -4.39 2.15 -19.81
C GLU A 84 -3.06 2.48 -20.52
N GLU A 85 -1.98 2.72 -19.76
CA GLU A 85 -0.63 2.95 -20.30
C GLU A 85 -0.17 1.81 -21.23
N THR A 86 -0.40 0.56 -20.82
CA THR A 86 -0.02 -0.63 -21.62
C THR A 86 -0.83 -0.74 -22.93
N LEU A 87 -2.09 -0.27 -22.93
CA LEU A 87 -2.94 -0.30 -24.13
C LEU A 87 -2.52 0.77 -25.15
N GLU A 88 -2.12 1.96 -24.68
CA GLU A 88 -1.61 3.03 -25.54
C GLU A 88 -0.30 2.63 -26.23
N GLU A 89 0.66 2.05 -25.48
CA GLU A 89 1.94 1.55 -26.02
C GLU A 89 1.74 0.55 -27.17
N LYS A 90 0.74 -0.33 -27.06
CA LYS A 90 0.40 -1.28 -28.12
C LYS A 90 -0.15 -0.61 -29.37
N GLN A 91 -0.95 0.45 -29.23
CA GLN A 91 -1.51 1.16 -30.38
C GLN A 91 -0.45 1.95 -31.15
N THR A 92 0.51 2.57 -30.45
CA THR A 92 1.60 3.32 -31.09
C THR A 92 2.59 2.41 -31.82
N THR A 93 2.75 1.16 -31.38
CA THR A 93 3.66 0.20 -32.01
C THR A 93 3.08 -0.45 -33.28
N ILE A 94 1.77 -0.34 -33.50
CA ILE A 94 1.05 -0.94 -34.64
C ILE A 94 0.81 0.10 -35.77
N ALA A 95 1.03 1.39 -35.49
CA ALA A 95 0.95 2.50 -36.45
C ALA A 95 2.32 2.78 -37.09
#